data_AF-Q0C170-F1
#
_entry.id   AF-Q0C170-F1
#
_cell.length_a   1.000
_cell.length_b   1.000
_cell.length_c   1.000
_cell.angle_alpha   90.00
_cell.angle_beta   90.00
_cell.angle_gamma   90.00
#
_symmetry.space_group_name_H-M   'P 1'
#
loop_
_entity.id
_entity.type
_entity.pdbx_description
1 polymer ?
#
loop_
_entity_poly.entity_id
_entity_poly.type
_entity_poly.pdbx_seq_one_letter_code
_entity_poly.pdbx_strand_id
1 'polypeptide(L)'
;MVSVRRFRRADGAVMPFLPYGLIPVAGLAALLLFGWFVLAFTTIQGSARAASERALAEAGESWARVRASGQWITIEGTPPTPEAGERALAVVKTAATSTWLGKARPVTRVRAGFATTAPAQANSIKASTTSPPDPEFLFRLTAGTLSLNGNIPTQSLKTDLEDLAESRKSPDHLIDVINALNVTGGALPNGFEAVAQRGIDTLSECVSGTASFSDLTFNLRCQADDTKVESIRASANAGLPLGVFGTIEILPIQAVASCEEELSRLLEAARIEFAPGSVILNVASGPVLDLAARAASDCPGTLRVEGHTDDTGNPGYNDQLSLRRAEAVRAAMIERGVPPDRLVAAGYGQNNPVSSNETEDGRARNRRIEIRIIRPGE
;
A
#
# COMPACT_ATOMS: atom_id res chain seq x y z
N MET A 1 -54.21 -51.43 -37.18
CA MET A 1 -53.39 -50.38 -36.55
C MET A 1 -51.97 -50.92 -36.36
N VAL A 2 -51.00 -50.41 -37.12
CA VAL A 2 -49.58 -50.77 -36.96
C VAL A 2 -48.83 -49.47 -36.66
N SER A 3 -48.23 -49.38 -35.47
CA SER A 3 -47.49 -48.21 -35.01
C SER A 3 -46.04 -48.32 -35.45
N VAL A 4 -45.59 -47.40 -36.31
CA VAL A 4 -44.19 -47.31 -36.76
C VAL A 4 -43.50 -46.20 -35.97
N ARG A 5 -42.58 -46.56 -35.07
CA ARG A 5 -41.70 -45.60 -34.38
C ARG A 5 -40.60 -45.13 -35.35
N ARG A 6 -40.59 -43.83 -35.67
CA ARG A 6 -39.48 -43.17 -36.38
C ARG A 6 -38.36 -42.82 -35.39
N PHE A 7 -37.15 -43.31 -35.62
CA PHE A 7 -35.94 -42.78 -34.98
C PHE A 7 -35.42 -41.58 -35.79
N ARG A 8 -35.18 -40.44 -35.12
CA ARG A 8 -34.44 -39.30 -35.66
C ARG A 8 -32.94 -39.50 -35.41
N ARG A 9 -32.14 -39.46 -36.46
CA ARG A 9 -30.68 -39.40 -36.38
C ARG A 9 -30.28 -37.95 -36.05
N ALA A 10 -29.47 -37.75 -35.02
CA ALA A 10 -28.88 -36.45 -34.70
C ALA A 10 -27.60 -36.30 -35.54
N ASP A 11 -27.56 -35.28 -36.40
CA ASP A 11 -26.36 -34.90 -37.15
C ASP A 11 -25.41 -34.15 -36.21
N GLY A 12 -24.36 -34.83 -35.76
CA GLY A 12 -23.22 -34.20 -35.08
C GLY A 12 -22.21 -33.72 -36.12
N ALA A 13 -21.95 -32.41 -36.16
CA ALA A 13 -20.89 -31.83 -36.99
C ALA A 13 -19.52 -32.37 -36.54
N VAL A 14 -18.85 -33.11 -37.41
CA VAL A 14 -17.47 -33.59 -37.22
C VAL A 14 -16.52 -32.44 -37.56
N MET A 15 -15.79 -31.91 -36.57
CA MET A 15 -14.71 -30.95 -36.83
C MET A 15 -13.53 -31.61 -37.55
N PRO A 16 -12.82 -30.90 -38.45
CA PRO A 16 -11.74 -31.48 -39.24
C PRO A 16 -10.54 -31.88 -38.37
N PHE A 17 -10.00 -33.06 -38.69
CA PHE A 17 -8.89 -33.73 -38.01
C PHE A 17 -7.61 -32.89 -38.14
N LEU A 18 -7.21 -32.15 -37.10
CA LEU A 18 -5.85 -31.60 -37.00
C LEU A 18 -4.90 -32.75 -36.61
N PRO A 19 -3.84 -33.06 -37.38
CA PRO A 19 -2.93 -34.14 -37.05
C PRO A 19 -2.19 -33.80 -35.75
N TYR A 20 -2.40 -34.64 -34.74
CA TYR A 20 -1.87 -34.54 -33.37
C TYR A 20 -0.34 -34.37 -33.24
N GLY A 21 0.43 -34.45 -34.33
CA GLY A 21 1.88 -34.24 -34.35
C GLY A 21 2.33 -32.76 -34.34
N LEU A 22 1.48 -31.81 -34.75
CA LEU A 22 1.88 -30.39 -34.82
C LEU A 22 1.84 -29.66 -33.47
N ILE A 23 0.91 -30.05 -32.58
CA ILE A 23 0.73 -29.45 -31.25
C ILE A 23 1.98 -29.64 -30.35
N PRO A 24 2.56 -30.86 -30.21
CA PRO A 24 3.75 -31.05 -29.38
C PRO A 24 5.00 -30.37 -29.95
N VAL A 25 5.14 -30.29 -31.28
CA VAL A 25 6.28 -29.58 -31.92
C VAL A 25 6.18 -28.07 -31.71
N ALA A 26 4.97 -27.49 -31.85
CA ALA A 26 4.74 -26.09 -31.54
C ALA A 26 4.96 -25.78 -30.04
N GLY A 27 4.54 -26.70 -29.15
CA GLY A 27 4.80 -26.59 -27.71
C GLY A 27 6.29 -26.63 -27.36
N LEU A 28 7.06 -27.54 -27.97
CA LEU A 28 8.51 -27.65 -27.77
C LEU A 28 9.25 -26.41 -28.31
N ALA A 29 8.85 -25.91 -29.49
CA ALA A 29 9.40 -24.68 -30.05
C ALA A 29 9.10 -23.46 -29.18
N ALA A 30 7.89 -23.36 -28.62
CA ALA A 30 7.52 -22.31 -27.68
C ALA A 30 8.34 -22.38 -26.37
N LEU A 31 8.57 -23.58 -25.82
CA LEU A 31 9.41 -23.78 -24.63
C LEU A 31 10.89 -23.44 -24.90
N LEU A 32 11.43 -23.81 -26.07
CA LEU A 32 12.79 -23.45 -26.47
C LEU A 32 12.94 -21.93 -26.70
N LEU A 33 11.95 -21.29 -27.32
CA LEU A 33 11.92 -19.83 -27.49
C LEU A 33 11.80 -19.12 -26.14
N PHE A 34 11.00 -19.65 -25.21
CA PHE A 34 10.85 -19.09 -23.87
C PHE A 34 12.13 -19.25 -23.04
N GLY A 35 12.76 -20.43 -23.07
CA GLY A 35 14.06 -20.67 -22.43
C GLY A 35 15.17 -19.78 -23.00
N TRP A 36 15.20 -19.61 -24.33
CA TRP A 36 16.12 -18.68 -24.99
C TRP A 36 15.84 -17.22 -24.60
N PHE A 37 14.57 -16.81 -24.49
CA PHE A 37 14.20 -15.45 -24.12
C PHE A 37 14.65 -15.11 -22.69
N VAL A 38 14.49 -16.03 -21.74
CA VAL A 38 14.93 -15.85 -20.34
C VAL A 38 16.46 -15.80 -20.23
N LEU A 39 17.18 -16.67 -20.94
CA LEU A 39 18.65 -16.66 -20.99
C LEU A 39 19.19 -15.40 -21.70
N ALA A 40 18.56 -14.94 -22.78
CA ALA A 40 18.94 -13.72 -23.48
C ALA A 40 18.70 -12.47 -22.62
N PHE A 41 17.56 -12.38 -21.92
CA PHE A 41 17.25 -11.20 -21.09
C PHE A 41 18.21 -11.05 -19.91
N THR A 42 18.53 -12.14 -19.23
CA THR A 42 19.42 -12.15 -18.05
C THR A 42 20.87 -11.86 -18.42
N THR A 43 21.36 -12.42 -19.53
CA THR A 43 22.72 -12.17 -20.02
C THR A 43 22.90 -10.74 -20.56
N ILE A 44 21.89 -10.19 -21.25
CA ILE A 44 21.93 -8.81 -21.75
C ILE A 44 21.94 -7.82 -20.59
N GLN A 45 21.12 -8.00 -19.56
CA GLN A 45 21.12 -7.14 -18.36
C GLN A 45 22.45 -7.17 -17.61
N GLY A 46 23.00 -8.36 -17.40
CA GLY A 46 24.31 -8.53 -16.74
C GLY A 46 25.43 -7.85 -17.52
N SER A 47 25.44 -8.01 -18.85
CA SER A 47 26.45 -7.40 -19.72
C SER A 47 26.35 -5.87 -19.79
N ALA A 48 25.14 -5.32 -19.86
CA ALA A 48 24.90 -3.86 -19.88
C ALA A 48 25.29 -3.21 -18.53
N ARG A 49 24.99 -3.88 -17.42
CA ARG A 49 25.42 -3.44 -16.09
C ARG A 49 26.94 -3.43 -15.97
N ALA A 50 27.60 -4.54 -16.31
CA ALA A 50 29.06 -4.65 -16.22
C ALA A 50 29.77 -3.65 -17.15
N ALA A 51 29.24 -3.39 -18.35
CA ALA A 51 29.78 -2.37 -19.25
C ALA A 51 29.66 -0.96 -18.66
N SER A 52 28.52 -0.65 -18.05
CA SER A 52 28.27 0.66 -17.42
C SER A 52 29.14 0.88 -16.17
N GLU A 53 29.33 -0.15 -15.35
CA GLU A 53 30.19 -0.09 -14.16
C GLU A 53 31.66 0.14 -14.55
N ARG A 54 32.15 -0.55 -15.59
CA ARG A 54 33.51 -0.33 -16.12
C ARG A 54 33.70 1.08 -16.68
N ALA A 55 32.74 1.57 -17.47
CA ALA A 55 32.82 2.90 -18.06
C ALA A 55 32.86 4.01 -16.98
N LEU A 56 32.08 3.87 -15.90
CA LEU A 56 32.12 4.80 -14.76
C LEU A 56 33.46 4.74 -14.01
N ALA A 57 34.02 3.54 -13.82
CA ALA A 57 35.32 3.36 -13.18
C ALA A 57 36.46 4.00 -14.00
N GLU A 58 36.45 3.83 -15.32
CA GLU A 58 37.42 4.45 -16.24
C GLU A 58 37.29 5.98 -16.29
N ALA A 59 36.07 6.52 -16.15
CA ALA A 59 35.81 7.96 -16.09
C ALA A 59 36.11 8.58 -14.71
N GLY A 60 36.54 7.78 -13.72
CA GLY A 60 36.84 8.25 -12.36
C GLY A 60 35.60 8.57 -11.52
N GLU A 61 34.41 8.17 -11.95
CA GLU A 61 33.14 8.44 -11.28
C GLU A 61 32.79 7.31 -10.29
N SER A 62 33.73 6.98 -9.39
CA SER A 62 33.62 5.85 -8.44
C SER A 62 32.56 6.02 -7.34
N TRP A 63 31.99 7.23 -7.22
CA TRP A 63 30.84 7.52 -6.36
C TRP A 63 29.53 6.92 -6.88
N ALA A 64 29.46 6.60 -8.17
CA ALA A 64 28.25 6.14 -8.85
C ALA A 64 28.13 4.61 -8.82
N ARG A 65 26.97 4.11 -8.43
CA ARG A 65 26.57 2.69 -8.51
C ARG A 65 25.53 2.49 -9.61
N VAL A 66 25.59 1.35 -10.29
CA VAL A 66 24.71 1.04 -11.41
C VAL A 66 23.71 -0.03 -11.05
N ARG A 67 22.42 0.25 -11.27
CA ARG A 67 21.34 -0.73 -11.16
C ARG A 67 20.67 -0.94 -12.52
N ALA A 68 20.62 -2.19 -12.97
CA ALA A 68 19.92 -2.58 -14.19
C ALA A 68 18.56 -3.20 -13.87
N SER A 69 17.51 -2.76 -14.55
CA SER A 69 16.17 -3.34 -14.48
C SER A 69 15.49 -3.29 -15.84
N GLY A 70 15.22 -4.46 -16.44
CA GLY A 70 14.66 -4.51 -17.79
C GLY A 70 15.65 -3.95 -18.81
N GLN A 71 15.24 -2.89 -19.52
CA GLN A 71 16.06 -2.11 -20.45
C GLN A 71 16.61 -0.82 -19.84
N TRP A 72 16.35 -0.56 -18.55
CA TRP A 72 16.76 0.68 -17.89
C TRP A 72 18.02 0.50 -17.07
N ILE A 73 18.96 1.44 -17.24
CA ILE A 73 20.10 1.62 -16.35
C ILE A 73 19.84 2.83 -15.45
N THR A 74 19.88 2.61 -14.13
CA THR A 74 19.76 3.66 -13.12
C THR A 74 21.13 3.90 -12.51
N ILE A 75 21.60 5.15 -12.52
CA ILE A 75 22.82 5.54 -11.81
C ILE A 75 22.41 6.10 -10.46
N GLU A 76 22.88 5.48 -9.39
CA GLU A 76 22.56 5.82 -8.01
C GLU A 76 23.83 6.28 -7.29
N GLY A 77 23.74 7.34 -6.48
CA GLY A 77 24.88 7.89 -5.76
C GLY A 77 24.74 9.38 -5.52
N THR A 78 25.72 9.96 -4.84
CA THR A 78 25.73 11.38 -4.49
C THR A 78 26.83 12.07 -5.30
N PRO A 79 26.50 12.73 -6.43
CA PRO A 79 27.51 13.34 -7.29
C PRO A 79 28.24 14.47 -6.52
N PRO A 80 29.58 14.53 -6.61
CA PRO A 80 30.36 15.57 -5.95
C PRO A 80 30.09 16.97 -6.54
N THR A 81 29.72 17.05 -7.82
CA THR A 81 29.22 18.27 -8.48
C THR A 81 28.11 17.94 -9.48
N PRO A 82 27.24 18.90 -9.85
CA PRO A 82 26.24 18.71 -10.90
C PRO A 82 26.84 18.22 -12.23
N GLU A 83 28.01 18.74 -12.61
CA GLU A 83 28.72 18.36 -13.83
C GLU A 83 29.20 16.91 -13.78
N ALA A 84 29.64 16.42 -12.60
CA ALA A 84 30.01 15.01 -12.42
C ALA A 84 28.80 14.07 -12.64
N GLY A 85 27.61 14.49 -12.22
CA GLY A 85 26.36 13.77 -12.49
C GLY A 85 26.04 13.69 -13.99
N GLU A 86 26.22 14.78 -14.73
CA GLU A 86 26.01 14.81 -16.18
C GLU A 86 27.05 13.99 -16.95
N ARG A 87 28.33 14.04 -16.54
CA ARG A 87 29.38 13.20 -17.13
C ARG A 87 29.13 11.72 -16.90
N ALA A 88 28.73 11.32 -15.69
CA ALA A 88 28.37 9.94 -15.39
C ALA A 88 27.23 9.43 -16.30
N LEU A 89 26.20 10.25 -16.54
CA LEU A 89 25.11 9.93 -17.47
C LEU A 89 25.60 9.80 -18.92
N ALA A 90 26.47 10.71 -19.37
CA ALA A 90 27.01 10.69 -20.73
C ALA A 90 27.87 9.44 -20.99
N VAL A 91 28.75 9.10 -20.05
CA VAL A 91 29.64 7.94 -20.14
C VAL A 91 28.83 6.63 -20.19
N VAL A 92 27.84 6.46 -19.31
CA VAL A 92 26.98 5.26 -19.30
C VAL A 92 26.16 5.13 -20.59
N LYS A 93 25.67 6.24 -21.16
CA LYS A 93 24.96 6.21 -22.46
C LYS A 93 25.82 5.70 -23.61
N THR A 94 27.14 5.91 -23.53
CA THR A 94 28.08 5.45 -24.56
C THR A 94 28.74 4.10 -24.25
N ALA A 95 28.48 3.53 -23.08
CA ALA A 95 29.09 2.27 -22.65
C ALA A 95 28.61 1.09 -23.53
N ALA A 96 29.57 0.34 -24.06
CA ALA A 96 29.34 -0.85 -24.88
C ALA A 96 30.38 -1.93 -24.55
N THR A 97 29.99 -3.20 -24.59
CA THR A 97 30.91 -4.34 -24.40
C THR A 97 31.01 -5.18 -25.67
N SER A 98 32.17 -5.79 -25.92
CA SER A 98 32.26 -6.84 -26.92
C SER A 98 31.50 -8.08 -26.44
N THR A 99 30.70 -8.65 -27.32
CA THR A 99 30.05 -9.95 -27.14
C THR A 99 30.54 -10.89 -28.22
N TRP A 100 30.36 -12.20 -28.04
CA TRP A 100 30.74 -13.20 -29.03
C TRP A 100 29.99 -13.05 -30.38
N LEU A 101 28.88 -12.30 -30.40
CA LEU A 101 28.08 -11.95 -31.59
C LEU A 101 28.42 -10.55 -32.17
N GLY A 102 29.45 -9.85 -31.64
CA GLY A 102 29.85 -8.50 -32.06
C GLY A 102 29.81 -7.47 -30.93
N LYS A 103 30.05 -6.18 -31.24
CA LYS A 103 29.95 -5.11 -30.23
C LYS A 103 28.49 -4.93 -29.81
N ALA A 104 28.20 -5.03 -28.51
CA ALA A 104 26.89 -4.72 -27.96
C ALA A 104 26.52 -3.26 -28.27
N ARG A 105 25.22 -3.01 -28.47
CA ARG A 105 24.73 -1.65 -28.71
C ARG A 105 24.86 -0.82 -27.43
N PRO A 106 25.14 0.49 -27.55
CA PRO A 106 25.22 1.38 -26.40
C PRO A 106 23.90 1.44 -25.64
N VAL A 107 23.98 1.74 -24.34
CA VAL A 107 22.80 1.86 -23.46
C VAL A 107 21.97 3.08 -23.84
N THR A 108 20.79 2.87 -24.41
CA THR A 108 19.92 3.97 -24.88
C THR A 108 18.98 4.53 -23.82
N ARG A 109 18.81 3.85 -22.68
CA ARG A 109 17.87 4.24 -21.61
C ARG A 109 18.57 4.31 -20.25
N VAL A 110 18.96 5.52 -19.88
CA VAL A 110 19.67 5.82 -18.61
C VAL A 110 18.89 6.86 -17.84
N ARG A 111 18.70 6.65 -16.54
CA ARG A 111 18.10 7.61 -15.61
C ARG A 111 19.01 7.87 -14.42
N ALA A 112 18.96 9.09 -13.90
CA ALA A 112 19.66 9.47 -12.68
C ALA A 112 18.78 9.25 -11.44
N GLY A 113 19.34 8.64 -10.41
CA GLY A 113 18.79 8.55 -9.06
C GLY A 113 19.76 9.19 -8.08
N PHE A 114 20.16 10.44 -8.34
CA PHE A 114 21.14 11.15 -7.52
C PHE A 114 20.51 11.75 -6.27
N ALA A 115 21.18 11.60 -5.13
CA ALA A 115 20.89 12.42 -3.95
C ALA A 115 21.66 13.75 -4.08
N THR A 116 20.99 14.89 -4.02
CA THR A 116 21.63 16.20 -4.21
C THR A 116 22.44 16.60 -2.99
N THR A 117 23.78 16.62 -3.09
CA THR A 117 24.65 17.37 -2.18
C THR A 117 24.60 18.86 -2.54
N ALA A 118 24.01 19.68 -1.69
CA ALA A 118 24.01 21.13 -1.87
C ALA A 118 25.42 21.71 -1.63
N PRO A 119 26.00 22.51 -2.54
CA PRO A 119 27.23 23.23 -2.26
C PRO A 119 26.93 24.56 -1.56
N ALA A 120 27.71 24.86 -0.51
CA ALA A 120 27.81 26.20 0.05
C ALA A 120 28.67 27.06 -0.85
N GLN A 121 28.13 28.14 -1.43
CA GLN A 121 28.89 29.35 -1.76
C GLN A 121 27.96 30.55 -2.02
N ALA A 122 28.34 31.67 -1.41
CA ALA A 122 27.70 32.96 -1.52
C ALA A 122 27.87 33.57 -2.92
N ASN A 123 26.77 33.94 -3.55
CA ASN A 123 26.64 35.14 -4.38
C ASN A 123 25.16 35.39 -4.73
N SER A 124 24.66 36.51 -4.23
CA SER A 124 23.50 37.29 -4.69
C SER A 124 22.61 36.67 -5.78
N ILE A 125 21.66 35.83 -5.36
CA ILE A 125 20.48 35.48 -6.16
C ILE A 125 19.32 36.33 -5.64
N LYS A 126 18.83 37.19 -6.53
CA LYS A 126 17.52 37.84 -6.50
C LYS A 126 16.53 36.92 -5.79
N ALA A 127 16.02 37.35 -4.62
CA ALA A 127 15.12 36.56 -3.79
C ALA A 127 14.07 35.88 -4.68
N SER A 128 14.23 34.57 -4.87
CA SER A 128 13.12 33.74 -5.28
C SER A 128 12.17 33.84 -4.10
N THR A 129 11.15 34.69 -4.23
CA THR A 129 9.98 34.65 -3.37
C THR A 129 9.27 33.33 -3.69
N THR A 130 9.87 32.21 -3.30
CA THR A 130 9.10 31.00 -3.02
C THR A 130 8.16 31.43 -1.91
N SER A 131 6.89 31.63 -2.27
CA SER A 131 5.83 31.79 -1.29
C SER A 131 6.03 30.70 -0.24
N PRO A 132 5.96 31.02 1.06
CA PRO A 132 5.98 30.01 2.09
C PRO A 132 4.99 28.89 1.71
N PRO A 133 5.34 27.61 1.94
CA PRO A 133 4.40 26.53 1.72
C PRO A 133 3.13 26.78 2.53
N ASP A 134 1.99 26.40 1.97
CA ASP A 134 0.70 26.53 2.65
C ASP A 134 0.75 25.82 4.00
N PRO A 135 0.15 26.40 5.06
CA PRO A 135 0.23 25.83 6.37
C PRO A 135 -0.57 24.52 6.45
N GLU A 136 0.05 23.51 7.04
CA GLU A 136 -0.48 22.16 7.14
C GLU A 136 -0.01 21.51 8.44
N PHE A 137 -0.77 20.52 8.92
CA PHE A 137 -0.37 19.73 10.07
C PHE A 137 -0.79 18.27 9.98
N LEU A 138 -0.03 17.43 10.68
CA LEU A 138 -0.35 16.05 11.00
C LEU A 138 0.01 15.81 12.46
N PHE A 139 -1.02 15.76 13.30
CA PHE A 139 -0.92 15.41 14.71
C PHE A 139 -1.25 13.94 14.87
N ARG A 140 -0.48 13.25 15.72
CA ARG A 140 -0.65 11.83 15.96
C ARG A 140 -0.53 11.53 17.46
N LEU A 141 -1.54 10.88 18.02
CA LEU A 141 -1.51 10.32 19.36
C LEU A 141 -1.29 8.81 19.25
N THR A 142 -0.21 8.31 19.82
CA THR A 142 0.11 6.88 19.83
C THR A 142 0.81 6.51 21.13
N ALA A 143 0.32 5.45 21.79
CA ALA A 143 0.90 4.95 23.04
C ALA A 143 1.10 6.05 24.11
N GLY A 144 0.15 6.98 24.22
CA GLY A 144 0.22 8.08 25.19
C GLY A 144 1.08 9.27 24.77
N THR A 145 1.72 9.26 23.60
CA THR A 145 2.53 10.39 23.12
C THR A 145 1.81 11.11 21.97
N LEU A 146 1.54 12.41 22.16
CA LEU A 146 1.04 13.29 21.10
C LEU A 146 2.21 13.94 20.37
N SER A 147 2.40 13.59 19.10
CA SER A 147 3.38 14.22 18.23
C SER A 147 2.73 15.28 17.36
N LEU A 148 3.23 16.52 17.44
CA LEU A 148 2.81 17.65 16.61
C LEU A 148 3.79 17.80 15.44
N ASN A 149 3.36 17.52 14.21
CA ASN A 149 4.17 17.69 12.99
C ASN A 149 3.43 18.59 12.00
N GLY A 150 4.16 19.31 11.15
CA GLY A 150 3.57 20.18 10.12
C GLY A 150 4.36 21.44 9.86
N ASN A 151 3.92 22.20 8.86
CA ASN A 151 4.45 23.51 8.52
C ASN A 151 3.48 24.58 9.02
N ILE A 152 3.96 25.49 9.85
CA ILE A 152 3.15 26.54 10.45
C ILE A 152 3.76 27.93 10.22
N PRO A 153 2.93 29.00 10.11
CA PRO A 153 3.45 30.30 9.66
C PRO A 153 4.27 31.06 10.70
N THR A 154 4.00 30.88 12.00
CA THR A 154 4.59 31.73 13.06
C THR A 154 5.12 30.92 14.25
N GLN A 155 6.13 31.47 14.92
CA GLN A 155 6.67 30.91 16.17
C GLN A 155 5.69 31.05 17.34
N SER A 156 4.85 32.10 17.36
CA SER A 156 3.80 32.24 18.38
C SER A 156 2.84 31.05 18.34
N LEU A 157 2.29 30.75 17.15
CA LEU A 157 1.38 29.62 16.98
C LEU A 157 2.05 28.30 17.37
N LYS A 158 3.35 28.14 17.10
CA LYS A 158 4.10 26.95 17.52
C LYS A 158 4.02 26.74 19.03
N THR A 159 4.29 27.81 19.78
CA THR A 159 4.27 27.81 21.24
C THR A 159 2.86 27.65 21.78
N ASP A 160 1.88 28.37 21.21
CA ASP A 160 0.48 28.30 21.63
C ASP A 160 -0.10 26.87 21.49
N LEU A 161 0.25 26.17 20.41
CA LEU A 161 -0.15 24.77 20.20
C LEU A 161 0.57 23.79 21.14
N GLU A 162 1.84 24.04 21.46
CA GLU A 162 2.60 23.24 22.43
C GLU A 162 2.02 23.39 23.84
N ASP A 163 1.78 24.61 24.28
CA ASP A 163 1.18 24.91 25.59
C ASP A 163 -0.23 24.32 25.69
N LEU A 164 -1.03 24.40 24.63
CA LEU A 164 -2.33 23.74 24.57
C LEU A 164 -2.19 22.23 24.75
N ALA A 165 -1.32 21.58 23.97
CA ALA A 165 -1.11 20.13 24.05
C ALA A 165 -0.63 19.69 25.45
N GLU A 166 0.31 20.44 26.04
CA GLU A 166 0.79 20.22 27.41
C GLU A 166 -0.33 20.36 28.44
N SER A 167 -1.21 21.36 28.28
CA SER A 167 -2.37 21.56 29.18
C SER A 167 -3.41 20.44 29.12
N ARG A 168 -3.38 19.62 28.06
CA ARG A 168 -4.28 18.47 27.86
C ARG A 168 -3.70 17.15 28.36
N LYS A 169 -2.50 17.15 28.94
CA LYS A 169 -1.90 15.95 29.53
C LYS A 169 -2.83 15.33 30.57
N SER A 170 -2.96 14.01 30.48
CA SER A 170 -3.75 13.18 31.37
C SER A 170 -3.03 11.85 31.59
N PRO A 171 -2.96 11.34 32.83
CA PRO A 171 -2.19 10.14 33.16
C PRO A 171 -2.60 8.89 32.37
N ASP A 172 -3.84 8.84 31.90
CA ASP A 172 -4.41 7.63 31.28
C ASP A 172 -4.38 7.62 29.74
N HIS A 173 -4.20 8.78 29.10
CA HIS A 173 -4.39 8.91 27.64
C HIS A 173 -3.32 9.74 26.92
N LEU A 174 -2.89 10.87 27.50
CA LEU A 174 -1.92 11.78 26.89
C LEU A 174 -0.84 12.10 27.91
N ILE A 175 0.21 11.30 27.88
CA ILE A 175 1.30 11.29 28.86
C ILE A 175 2.39 12.26 28.44
N ASP A 176 2.74 12.26 27.15
CA ASP A 176 3.86 13.02 26.61
C ASP A 176 3.48 13.79 25.33
N VAL A 177 4.23 14.86 25.06
CA VAL A 177 4.05 15.71 23.88
C VAL A 177 5.39 15.90 23.20
N ILE A 178 5.44 15.65 21.89
CA ILE A 178 6.62 15.88 21.06
C ILE A 178 6.27 16.95 20.03
N ASN A 179 6.84 18.15 20.17
CA ASN A 179 6.64 19.23 19.22
C ASN A 179 7.73 19.25 18.11
N ALA A 180 7.36 18.78 16.92
CA ALA A 180 8.17 18.77 15.71
C ALA A 180 7.63 19.71 14.61
N LEU A 181 6.81 20.72 14.98
CA LEU A 181 6.29 21.71 14.05
C LEU A 181 7.42 22.55 13.44
N ASN A 182 7.38 22.81 12.14
CA ASN A 182 8.34 23.63 11.42
C ASN A 182 7.76 25.02 11.14
N VAL A 183 8.49 26.08 11.48
CA VAL A 183 8.05 27.46 11.22
C VAL A 183 8.54 27.90 9.85
N THR A 184 7.60 28.16 8.93
CA THR A 184 7.92 28.50 7.53
C THR A 184 7.87 30.00 7.24
N GLY A 185 7.31 30.79 8.16
CA GLY A 185 7.07 32.21 7.93
C GLY A 185 5.82 32.46 7.07
N GLY A 186 5.29 33.68 7.11
CA GLY A 186 4.13 34.07 6.32
C GLY A 186 2.93 34.52 7.16
N ALA A 187 1.82 34.83 6.48
CA ALA A 187 0.59 35.21 7.15
C ALA A 187 -0.10 33.97 7.71
N LEU A 188 -0.58 34.06 8.95
CA LEU A 188 -1.46 33.05 9.54
C LEU A 188 -2.86 33.18 8.92
N PRO A 189 -3.37 32.17 8.20
CA PRO A 189 -4.73 32.23 7.69
C PRO A 189 -5.73 32.30 8.84
N ASN A 190 -6.72 33.18 8.72
CA ASN A 190 -7.79 33.29 9.70
C ASN A 190 -8.47 31.92 9.88
N GLY A 191 -8.58 31.46 11.14
CA GLY A 191 -9.19 30.17 11.49
C GLY A 191 -8.22 28.98 11.51
N PHE A 192 -7.01 29.07 10.93
CA PHE A 192 -6.07 27.95 10.93
C PHE A 192 -5.68 27.50 12.34
N GLU A 193 -5.39 28.44 13.23
CA GLU A 193 -5.10 28.16 14.64
C GLU A 193 -6.23 27.38 15.30
N ALA A 194 -7.48 27.82 15.15
CA ALA A 194 -8.64 27.14 15.73
C ALA A 194 -8.84 25.72 15.18
N VAL A 195 -8.50 25.47 13.90
CA VAL A 195 -8.51 24.12 13.32
C VAL A 195 -7.40 23.24 13.93
N ALA A 196 -6.20 23.79 14.12
CA ALA A 196 -5.10 23.07 14.79
C ALA A 196 -5.41 22.76 16.26
N GLN A 197 -5.95 23.75 17.00
CA GLN A 197 -6.38 23.58 18.39
C GLN A 197 -7.46 22.48 18.51
N ARG A 198 -8.44 22.47 17.58
CA ARG A 198 -9.44 21.38 17.51
C ARG A 198 -8.80 20.01 17.32
N GLY A 199 -7.77 19.91 16.47
CA GLY A 199 -7.04 18.66 16.28
C GLY A 199 -6.43 18.15 17.59
N ILE A 200 -5.86 19.04 18.41
CA ILE A 200 -5.29 18.71 19.72
C ILE A 200 -6.39 18.34 20.72
N ASP A 201 -7.44 19.16 20.84
CA ASP A 201 -8.54 18.93 21.77
C ASP A 201 -9.22 17.59 21.51
N THR A 202 -9.58 17.31 20.26
CA THR A 202 -10.22 16.04 19.88
C THR A 202 -9.31 14.84 20.13
N LEU A 203 -8.02 14.93 19.77
CA LEU A 203 -7.07 13.85 20.04
C LEU A 203 -6.83 13.61 21.53
N SER A 204 -6.91 14.64 22.37
CA SER A 204 -6.73 14.48 23.82
C SER A 204 -7.82 13.65 24.51
N GLU A 205 -8.99 13.52 23.87
CA GLU A 205 -10.07 12.64 24.32
C GLU A 205 -9.95 11.20 23.76
N CYS A 206 -9.11 11.00 22.74
CA CYS A 206 -8.86 9.70 22.12
C CYS A 206 -7.82 8.87 22.92
N VAL A 207 -7.84 7.56 22.72
CA VAL A 207 -6.77 6.65 23.16
C VAL A 207 -5.62 6.62 22.15
N SER A 208 -5.97 6.65 20.85
CA SER A 208 -5.02 6.80 19.75
C SER A 208 -5.71 7.47 18.57
N GLY A 209 -4.94 8.11 17.69
CA GLY A 209 -5.54 8.81 16.55
C GLY A 209 -4.60 9.69 15.75
N THR A 210 -5.15 10.25 14.67
CA THR A 210 -4.52 11.29 13.88
C THR A 210 -5.51 12.40 13.57
N ALA A 211 -5.06 13.64 13.67
CA ALA A 211 -5.75 14.81 13.14
C ALA A 211 -4.84 15.48 12.11
N SER A 212 -5.33 15.75 10.92
CA SER A 212 -4.54 16.42 9.88
C SER A 212 -5.32 17.51 9.19
N PHE A 213 -4.58 18.50 8.70
CA PHE A 213 -5.11 19.54 7.84
C PHE A 213 -4.09 19.78 6.74
N SER A 214 -4.48 19.50 5.51
CA SER A 214 -3.69 19.77 4.31
C SER A 214 -4.67 20.00 3.15
N ASP A 215 -4.30 20.82 2.17
CA ASP A 215 -5.17 21.21 1.06
C ASP A 215 -6.58 21.67 1.51
N LEU A 216 -6.63 22.49 2.57
CA LEU A 216 -7.86 22.98 3.20
C LEU A 216 -8.84 21.88 3.67
N THR A 217 -8.35 20.66 3.88
CA THR A 217 -9.17 19.52 4.27
C THR A 217 -8.77 19.02 5.64
N PHE A 218 -9.69 19.09 6.60
CA PHE A 218 -9.50 18.56 7.95
C PHE A 218 -9.90 17.08 8.02
N ASN A 219 -9.01 16.21 8.45
CA ASN A 219 -9.28 14.79 8.67
C ASN A 219 -9.04 14.46 10.14
N LEU A 220 -9.87 13.59 10.69
CA LEU A 220 -9.75 13.05 12.04
C LEU A 220 -9.98 11.54 11.98
N ARG A 221 -9.04 10.76 12.52
CA ARG A 221 -9.22 9.36 12.84
C ARG A 221 -8.92 9.17 14.30
N CYS A 222 -9.86 8.65 15.06
CA CYS A 222 -9.78 8.54 16.51
C CYS A 222 -10.26 7.17 16.94
N GLN A 223 -9.53 6.53 17.84
CA GLN A 223 -10.02 5.39 18.60
C GLN A 223 -10.27 5.85 20.02
N ALA A 224 -11.48 5.65 20.52
CA ALA A 224 -11.92 6.21 21.79
C ALA A 224 -12.73 5.20 22.61
N ASP A 225 -12.82 5.47 23.91
CA ASP A 225 -13.79 4.80 24.77
C ASP A 225 -15.21 5.06 24.23
N ASP A 226 -16.04 4.02 24.22
CA ASP A 226 -17.40 4.03 23.68
C ASP A 226 -18.26 5.15 24.29
N THR A 227 -18.02 5.51 25.56
CA THR A 227 -18.76 6.59 26.25
C THR A 227 -18.41 8.00 25.74
N LYS A 228 -17.22 8.18 25.15
CA LYS A 228 -16.72 9.46 24.62
C LYS A 228 -17.01 9.66 23.14
N VAL A 229 -17.49 8.64 22.43
CA VAL A 229 -17.64 8.69 20.97
C VAL A 229 -18.55 9.85 20.52
N GLU A 230 -19.69 10.06 21.20
CA GLU A 230 -20.60 11.15 20.83
C GLU A 230 -20.07 12.53 21.19
N SER A 231 -19.34 12.69 22.31
CA SER A 231 -18.73 13.98 22.67
C SER A 231 -17.65 14.37 21.67
N ILE A 232 -16.76 13.43 21.33
CA ILE A 232 -15.70 13.63 20.34
C ILE A 232 -16.31 13.94 18.98
N ARG A 233 -17.38 13.24 18.58
CA ARG A 233 -18.07 13.49 17.31
C ARG A 233 -18.69 14.88 17.26
N ALA A 234 -19.33 15.32 18.35
CA ALA A 234 -19.88 16.67 18.43
C ALA A 234 -18.79 17.74 18.33
N SER A 235 -17.67 17.56 19.04
CA SER A 235 -16.51 18.46 19.00
C SER A 235 -15.85 18.50 17.62
N ALA A 236 -15.67 17.34 16.98
CA ALA A 236 -15.09 17.23 15.66
C ALA A 236 -15.96 17.90 14.59
N ASN A 237 -17.28 17.71 14.65
CA ASN A 237 -18.25 18.22 13.68
C ASN A 237 -18.74 19.65 13.96
N ALA A 238 -18.32 20.29 15.06
CA ALA A 238 -18.55 21.73 15.23
C ALA A 238 -18.00 22.46 14.00
N GLY A 239 -18.68 23.46 13.45
CA GLY A 239 -18.29 24.07 12.16
C GLY A 239 -16.79 24.43 12.07
N LEU A 240 -16.17 24.22 10.90
CA LEU A 240 -14.77 24.57 10.67
C LEU A 240 -14.63 26.06 10.34
N PRO A 241 -13.79 26.82 11.06
CA PRO A 241 -13.54 28.21 10.74
C PRO A 241 -12.69 28.38 9.47
N LEU A 242 -12.00 27.32 9.03
CA LEU A 242 -11.23 27.27 7.79
C LEU A 242 -11.31 25.87 7.17
N GLY A 243 -11.52 25.81 5.85
CA GLY A 243 -11.50 24.57 5.08
C GLY A 243 -12.80 23.77 5.15
N VAL A 244 -12.70 22.49 4.79
CA VAL A 244 -13.81 21.53 4.74
C VAL A 244 -13.46 20.26 5.50
N PHE A 245 -14.48 19.51 5.91
CA PHE A 245 -14.29 18.19 6.48
C PHE A 245 -13.92 17.18 5.39
N GLY A 246 -12.84 16.44 5.62
CA GLY A 246 -12.53 15.19 4.95
C GLY A 246 -13.07 14.01 5.76
N THR A 247 -12.24 13.00 5.99
CA THR A 247 -12.61 11.81 6.76
C THR A 247 -12.66 12.14 8.24
N ILE A 248 -13.83 11.95 8.87
CA ILE A 248 -14.01 11.99 10.33
C ILE A 248 -14.46 10.59 10.78
N GLU A 249 -13.53 9.80 11.29
CA GLU A 249 -13.75 8.44 11.74
C GLU A 249 -13.44 8.32 13.23
N ILE A 250 -14.43 7.91 14.02
CA ILE A 250 -14.29 7.70 15.45
C ILE A 250 -14.72 6.27 15.74
N LEU A 251 -13.77 5.45 16.17
CA LEU A 251 -13.95 4.02 16.40
C LEU A 251 -14.09 3.74 17.91
N PRO A 252 -15.22 3.16 18.35
CA PRO A 252 -15.41 2.74 19.74
C PRO A 252 -14.58 1.49 20.04
N ILE A 253 -13.81 1.47 21.13
CA ILE A 253 -12.91 0.36 21.45
C ILE A 253 -13.67 -0.95 21.67
N GLN A 254 -14.74 -0.93 22.47
CA GLN A 254 -15.48 -2.15 22.81
C GLN A 254 -16.31 -2.63 21.63
N ALA A 255 -17.00 -1.73 20.92
CA ALA A 255 -17.74 -2.11 19.71
C ALA A 255 -16.84 -2.71 18.62
N VAL A 256 -15.63 -2.18 18.43
CA VAL A 256 -14.63 -2.76 17.51
C VAL A 256 -14.25 -4.17 17.96
N ALA A 257 -13.89 -4.35 19.23
CA ALA A 257 -13.47 -5.65 19.77
C ALA A 257 -14.58 -6.70 19.65
N SER A 258 -15.82 -6.35 20.02
CA SER A 258 -16.96 -7.26 19.91
C SER A 258 -17.28 -7.66 18.47
N CYS A 259 -17.21 -6.72 17.52
CA CYS A 259 -17.38 -7.02 16.10
C CYS A 259 -16.29 -7.98 15.59
N GLU A 260 -15.02 -7.71 15.88
CA GLU A 260 -13.91 -8.57 15.42
C GLU A 260 -14.01 -9.98 15.99
N GLU A 261 -14.39 -10.12 17.27
CA GLU A 261 -14.63 -11.42 17.91
C GLU A 261 -15.78 -12.18 17.23
N GLU A 262 -16.90 -11.50 16.95
CA GLU A 262 -18.03 -12.13 16.25
C GLU A 262 -17.65 -12.60 14.85
N LEU A 263 -16.96 -11.75 14.07
CA LEU A 263 -16.48 -12.10 12.73
C LEU A 263 -15.50 -13.27 12.77
N SER A 264 -14.54 -13.27 13.70
CA SER A 264 -13.58 -14.36 13.86
C SER A 264 -14.31 -15.68 14.17
N ARG A 265 -15.24 -15.66 15.14
CA ARG A 265 -16.01 -16.84 15.52
C ARG A 265 -16.84 -17.40 14.35
N LEU A 266 -17.44 -16.54 13.54
CA LEU A 266 -18.19 -16.96 12.34
C LEU A 266 -17.28 -17.65 11.32
N LEU A 267 -16.11 -17.07 11.03
CA LEU A 267 -15.16 -17.58 10.04
C LEU A 267 -14.38 -18.82 10.52
N GLU A 268 -14.26 -19.01 11.84
CA GLU A 268 -13.73 -20.23 12.43
C GLU A 268 -14.73 -21.38 12.39
N ALA A 269 -16.01 -21.10 12.65
CA ALA A 269 -17.08 -22.11 12.64
C ALA A 269 -17.36 -22.63 11.23
N ALA A 270 -17.27 -21.77 10.22
CA ALA A 270 -17.42 -22.14 8.81
C ALA A 270 -16.42 -21.36 7.96
N ARG A 271 -15.52 -22.06 7.26
CA ARG A 271 -14.48 -21.41 6.47
C ARG A 271 -15.00 -20.97 5.12
N ILE A 272 -14.47 -19.84 4.64
CA ILE A 272 -14.57 -19.46 3.24
C ILE A 272 -13.58 -20.32 2.46
N GLU A 273 -14.09 -21.12 1.53
CA GLU A 273 -13.32 -22.04 0.72
C GLU A 273 -13.25 -21.58 -0.72
N PHE A 274 -12.17 -21.95 -1.38
CA PHE A 274 -11.92 -21.69 -2.79
C PHE A 274 -11.72 -23.00 -3.53
N ALA A 275 -12.06 -23.03 -4.82
CA ALA A 275 -11.65 -24.14 -5.67
C ALA A 275 -10.12 -24.31 -5.65
N PRO A 276 -9.58 -25.54 -5.78
CA PRO A 276 -8.15 -25.81 -5.66
C PRO A 276 -7.31 -24.90 -6.57
N GLY A 277 -6.30 -24.24 -6.00
CA GLY A 277 -5.41 -23.31 -6.72
C GLY A 277 -6.09 -22.07 -7.31
N SER A 278 -7.35 -21.80 -6.96
CA SER A 278 -8.19 -20.77 -7.57
C SER A 278 -8.55 -19.66 -6.59
N VAL A 279 -9.12 -18.60 -7.15
CA VAL A 279 -9.76 -17.45 -6.48
C VAL A 279 -11.29 -17.56 -6.55
N ILE A 280 -11.81 -18.59 -7.22
CA ILE A 280 -13.25 -18.87 -7.31
C ILE A 280 -13.74 -19.41 -5.97
N LEU A 281 -14.68 -18.70 -5.36
CA LEU A 281 -15.33 -19.09 -4.12
C LEU A 281 -16.18 -20.35 -4.33
N ASN A 282 -16.11 -21.28 -3.36
CA ASN A 282 -16.97 -22.44 -3.34
C ASN A 282 -18.42 -22.02 -3.04
N VAL A 283 -19.39 -22.60 -3.75
CA VAL A 283 -20.83 -22.36 -3.50
C VAL A 283 -21.21 -22.68 -2.05
N ALA A 284 -20.55 -23.68 -1.44
CA ALA A 284 -20.73 -24.03 -0.03
C ALA A 284 -20.39 -22.90 0.94
N SER A 285 -19.59 -21.91 0.54
CA SER A 285 -19.24 -20.74 1.36
C SER A 285 -20.31 -19.65 1.35
N GLY A 286 -21.38 -19.78 0.55
CA GLY A 286 -22.47 -18.81 0.49
C GLY A 286 -23.06 -18.44 1.86
N PRO A 287 -23.49 -19.43 2.69
CA PRO A 287 -24.08 -19.14 3.99
C PRO A 287 -23.15 -18.40 4.97
N VAL A 288 -21.85 -18.73 5.01
CA VAL A 288 -20.90 -17.99 5.86
C VAL A 288 -20.68 -16.59 5.33
N LEU A 289 -20.59 -16.40 4.01
CA LEU A 289 -20.47 -15.07 3.41
C LEU A 289 -21.69 -14.20 3.72
N ASP A 290 -22.90 -14.78 3.75
CA ASP A 290 -24.11 -14.05 4.13
C ASP A 290 -24.08 -13.61 5.60
N LEU A 291 -23.60 -14.46 6.50
CA LEU A 291 -23.45 -14.13 7.92
C LEU A 291 -22.36 -13.09 8.14
N ALA A 292 -21.19 -13.26 7.51
CA ALA A 292 -20.08 -12.33 7.59
C ALA A 292 -20.45 -10.95 7.01
N ALA A 293 -21.20 -10.91 5.90
CA ALA A 293 -21.67 -9.65 5.32
C ALA A 293 -22.64 -8.91 6.26
N ARG A 294 -23.58 -9.63 6.89
CA ARG A 294 -24.48 -9.03 7.89
C ARG A 294 -23.72 -8.46 9.08
N ALA A 295 -22.84 -9.26 9.69
CA ALA A 295 -22.01 -8.81 10.81
C ALA A 295 -21.14 -7.60 10.41
N ALA A 296 -20.50 -7.65 9.23
CA ALA A 296 -19.68 -6.56 8.70
C ALA A 296 -20.46 -5.25 8.51
N SER A 297 -21.72 -5.32 8.10
CA SER A 297 -22.55 -4.12 7.98
C SER A 297 -22.80 -3.42 9.32
N ASP A 298 -22.90 -4.18 10.41
CA ASP A 298 -23.16 -3.64 11.76
C ASP A 298 -21.89 -3.20 12.50
N CYS A 299 -20.72 -3.65 12.04
CA CYS A 299 -19.44 -3.26 12.60
C CYS A 299 -19.16 -1.75 12.44
N PRO A 300 -18.37 -1.12 13.32
CA PRO A 300 -17.88 0.24 13.12
C PRO A 300 -16.71 0.30 12.12
N GLY A 301 -16.55 1.45 11.46
CA GLY A 301 -15.35 1.78 10.68
C GLY A 301 -15.19 1.06 9.35
N THR A 302 -13.98 1.17 8.79
CA THR A 302 -13.57 0.45 7.59
C THR A 302 -13.03 -0.93 7.92
N LEU A 303 -13.47 -1.95 7.19
CA LEU A 303 -13.07 -3.33 7.34
C LEU A 303 -12.03 -3.72 6.29
N ARG A 304 -11.02 -4.47 6.73
CA ARG A 304 -10.01 -5.10 5.87
C ARG A 304 -10.23 -6.59 5.83
N VAL A 305 -10.44 -7.11 4.62
CA VAL A 305 -10.49 -8.53 4.33
C VAL A 305 -9.06 -9.00 4.09
N GLU A 306 -8.60 -9.94 4.90
CA GLU A 306 -7.22 -10.41 4.94
C GLU A 306 -7.13 -11.83 4.41
N GLY A 307 -6.36 -12.01 3.34
CA GLY A 307 -6.07 -13.33 2.77
C GLY A 307 -4.78 -13.90 3.34
N HIS A 308 -4.79 -15.18 3.69
CA HIS A 308 -3.61 -15.92 4.14
C HIS A 308 -3.44 -17.25 3.39
N THR A 309 -2.19 -17.67 3.24
CA THR A 309 -1.83 -19.00 2.72
C THR A 309 -1.05 -19.78 3.77
N ASP A 310 -0.88 -21.08 3.53
CA ASP A 310 0.19 -21.85 4.17
C ASP A 310 1.55 -21.50 3.54
N ASP A 311 2.61 -22.16 4.03
CA ASP A 311 3.99 -21.97 3.56
C ASP A 311 4.35 -22.79 2.31
N THR A 312 3.38 -23.49 1.71
CA THR A 312 3.65 -24.33 0.55
C THR A 312 3.69 -23.49 -0.72
N GLY A 313 4.68 -23.76 -1.57
CA GLY A 313 4.83 -23.06 -2.85
C GLY A 313 5.73 -21.83 -2.79
N ASN A 314 5.58 -20.93 -3.77
CA ASN A 314 6.43 -19.76 -3.89
C ASN A 314 5.86 -18.58 -3.07
N PRO A 315 6.65 -17.93 -2.20
CA PRO A 315 6.15 -16.83 -1.36
C PRO A 315 5.53 -15.68 -2.17
N GLY A 316 6.16 -15.24 -3.26
CA GLY A 316 5.63 -14.15 -4.09
C GLY A 316 4.35 -14.54 -4.83
N TYR A 317 4.17 -15.83 -5.16
CA TYR A 317 2.90 -16.34 -5.65
C TYR A 317 1.83 -16.36 -4.56
N ASN A 318 2.19 -16.76 -3.34
CA ASN A 318 1.30 -16.79 -2.18
C ASN A 318 0.82 -15.39 -1.79
N ASP A 319 1.66 -14.37 -1.88
CA ASP A 319 1.28 -12.97 -1.68
C ASP A 319 0.21 -12.54 -2.70
N GLN A 320 0.40 -12.85 -3.99
CA GLN A 320 -0.59 -12.52 -5.03
C GLN A 320 -1.88 -13.33 -4.87
N LEU A 321 -1.78 -14.61 -4.55
CA LEU A 321 -2.93 -15.50 -4.38
C LEU A 321 -3.79 -15.07 -3.19
N SER A 322 -3.17 -14.77 -2.06
CA SER A 322 -3.88 -14.29 -0.87
C SER A 322 -4.62 -12.98 -1.13
N LEU A 323 -3.98 -12.01 -1.80
CA LEU A 323 -4.63 -10.75 -2.16
C LEU A 323 -5.84 -10.97 -3.06
N ARG A 324 -5.70 -11.76 -4.13
CA ARG A 324 -6.82 -12.02 -5.06
C ARG A 324 -7.98 -12.77 -4.39
N ARG A 325 -7.68 -13.65 -3.43
CA ARG A 325 -8.71 -14.32 -2.62
C ARG A 325 -9.44 -13.34 -1.72
N ALA A 326 -8.73 -12.43 -1.07
CA ALA A 326 -9.33 -11.36 -0.28
C ALA A 326 -10.20 -10.43 -1.15
N GLU A 327 -9.75 -10.09 -2.36
CA GLU A 327 -10.53 -9.31 -3.33
C GLU A 327 -11.81 -10.03 -3.76
N ALA A 328 -11.76 -11.34 -3.99
CA ALA A 328 -12.93 -12.14 -4.34
C ALA A 328 -13.96 -12.17 -3.18
N VAL A 329 -13.50 -12.30 -1.94
CA VAL A 329 -14.38 -12.22 -0.77
C VAL A 329 -14.97 -10.83 -0.61
N ARG A 330 -14.15 -9.77 -0.74
CA ARG A 330 -14.64 -8.39 -0.74
C ARG A 330 -15.74 -8.18 -1.78
N ALA A 331 -15.53 -8.63 -3.02
CA ALA A 331 -16.54 -8.54 -4.07
C ALA A 331 -17.83 -9.27 -3.68
N ALA A 332 -17.71 -10.49 -3.15
CA ALA A 332 -18.85 -11.27 -2.69
C ALA A 332 -19.60 -10.62 -1.51
N MET A 333 -18.92 -9.92 -0.61
CA MET A 333 -19.55 -9.15 0.48
C MET A 333 -20.26 -7.90 -0.05
N ILE A 334 -19.69 -7.23 -1.05
CA ILE A 334 -20.34 -6.08 -1.72
C ILE A 334 -21.65 -6.51 -2.40
N GLU A 335 -21.63 -7.64 -3.10
CA GLU A 335 -22.85 -8.23 -3.70
C GLU A 335 -23.93 -8.56 -2.66
N ARG A 336 -23.54 -8.74 -1.39
CA ARG A 336 -24.43 -9.00 -0.26
C ARG A 336 -24.86 -7.74 0.51
N GLY A 337 -24.48 -6.55 0.01
CA GLY A 337 -24.96 -5.28 0.53
C GLY A 337 -24.00 -4.54 1.46
N VAL A 338 -22.77 -5.03 1.66
CA VAL A 338 -21.76 -4.24 2.37
C VAL A 338 -21.26 -3.11 1.46
N PRO A 339 -21.26 -1.84 1.91
CA PRO A 339 -20.81 -0.73 1.08
C PRO A 339 -19.36 -0.89 0.60
N PRO A 340 -19.05 -0.64 -0.70
CA PRO A 340 -17.70 -0.85 -1.26
C PRO A 340 -16.58 -0.02 -0.63
N ASP A 341 -16.92 1.17 -0.11
CA ASP A 341 -16.06 2.12 0.58
C ASP A 341 -15.71 1.68 2.00
N ARG A 342 -16.50 0.78 2.59
CA ARG A 342 -16.24 0.17 3.90
C ARG A 342 -15.35 -1.06 3.85
N LEU A 343 -14.98 -1.53 2.66
CA LEU A 343 -14.19 -2.75 2.49
C LEU A 343 -12.91 -2.48 1.71
N VAL A 344 -11.79 -2.91 2.27
CA VAL A 344 -10.51 -3.04 1.56
C VAL A 344 -10.03 -4.49 1.62
N ALA A 345 -9.18 -4.89 0.67
CA ALA A 345 -8.60 -6.23 0.63
C ALA A 345 -7.08 -6.15 0.78
N ALA A 346 -6.51 -7.07 1.55
CA ALA A 346 -5.07 -7.22 1.72
C ALA A 346 -4.67 -8.69 1.67
N GLY A 347 -3.53 -8.97 1.04
CA GLY A 347 -2.91 -10.30 1.01
C GLY A 347 -1.68 -10.32 1.91
N TYR A 348 -1.63 -11.27 2.85
CA TYR A 348 -0.49 -11.45 3.75
C TYR A 348 0.36 -12.66 3.39
N GLY A 349 -0.03 -13.41 2.35
CA GLY A 349 0.63 -14.64 1.93
C GLY A 349 0.81 -15.60 3.12
N GLN A 350 2.03 -16.10 3.26
CA GLN A 350 2.42 -17.05 4.31
C GLN A 350 3.07 -16.39 5.54
N ASN A 351 3.10 -15.05 5.60
CA ASN A 351 3.93 -14.32 6.56
C ASN A 351 3.36 -14.29 7.98
N ASN A 352 2.05 -14.53 8.13
CA ASN A 352 1.32 -14.49 9.40
C ASN A 352 0.59 -15.82 9.69
N PRO A 353 1.33 -16.92 9.99
CA PRO A 353 0.73 -18.22 10.31
C PRO A 353 0.10 -18.19 11.70
N VAL A 354 -1.08 -18.80 11.83
CA VAL A 354 -1.79 -19.00 13.12
C VAL A 354 -1.61 -20.40 13.68
N SER A 355 -1.02 -21.30 12.89
CA SER A 355 -0.71 -22.66 13.31
C SER A 355 0.57 -23.16 12.64
N SER A 356 1.16 -24.23 13.18
CA SER A 356 2.35 -24.85 12.58
C SER A 356 2.04 -25.34 11.16
N ASN A 357 2.90 -25.02 10.19
CA ASN A 357 2.79 -25.53 8.83
C ASN A 357 3.30 -26.97 8.67
N GLU A 358 3.82 -27.58 9.73
CA GLU A 358 4.36 -28.95 9.69
C GLU A 358 3.25 -30.00 9.50
N THR A 359 2.02 -29.70 9.96
CA THR A 359 0.87 -30.60 9.86
C THR A 359 -0.14 -30.11 8.81
N GLU A 360 -0.86 -31.05 8.17
CA GLU A 360 -1.90 -30.66 7.20
C GLU A 360 -3.02 -29.85 7.86
N ASP A 361 -3.43 -30.23 9.08
CA ASP A 361 -4.40 -29.47 9.87
C ASP A 361 -3.95 -28.03 10.11
N GLY A 362 -2.67 -27.83 10.45
CA GLY A 362 -2.12 -26.50 10.68
C GLY A 362 -2.02 -25.68 9.39
N ARG A 363 -1.60 -26.27 8.26
CA ARG A 363 -1.67 -25.63 6.94
C ARG A 363 -3.09 -25.25 6.56
N ALA A 364 -4.05 -26.13 6.80
CA ALA A 364 -5.46 -25.84 6.55
C ALA A 364 -5.98 -24.66 7.38
N ARG A 365 -5.51 -24.48 8.62
CA ARG A 365 -5.82 -23.28 9.43
C ARG A 365 -5.15 -22.02 8.88
N ASN A 366 -3.95 -22.12 8.30
CA ASN A 366 -3.25 -20.97 7.73
C ASN A 366 -3.86 -20.50 6.40
N ARG A 367 -4.47 -21.40 5.61
CA ARG A 367 -5.28 -21.08 4.43
C ARG A 367 -6.66 -20.53 4.84
N ARG A 368 -6.71 -19.26 5.26
CA ARG A 368 -7.91 -18.64 5.82
C ARG A 368 -8.15 -17.23 5.28
N ILE A 369 -9.35 -16.74 5.59
CA ILE A 369 -9.73 -15.34 5.46
C ILE A 369 -10.01 -14.81 6.86
N GLU A 370 -9.46 -13.66 7.19
CA GLU A 370 -9.84 -12.88 8.36
C GLU A 370 -10.49 -11.56 7.93
N ILE A 371 -11.31 -10.98 8.80
CA ILE A 371 -11.86 -9.64 8.59
C ILE A 371 -11.57 -8.85 9.85
N ARG A 372 -10.85 -7.73 9.69
CA ARG A 372 -10.42 -6.86 10.79
C ARG A 372 -10.88 -5.44 10.56
N ILE A 373 -11.01 -4.65 11.61
CA ILE A 373 -11.28 -3.21 11.51
C ILE A 373 -9.94 -2.48 11.40
N ILE A 374 -9.84 -1.56 10.45
CA ILE A 374 -8.66 -0.71 10.27
C ILE A 374 -8.64 0.32 11.40
N ARG A 375 -7.55 0.37 12.16
CA ARG A 375 -7.39 1.31 13.27
C ARG A 375 -6.65 2.59 12.82
N PRO A 376 -6.83 3.72 13.51
CA PRO A 376 -6.03 4.91 13.26
C PRO A 376 -4.53 4.63 13.46
N GLY A 377 -3.70 4.96 12.47
CA GLY A 377 -2.25 4.82 12.54
C GLY A 377 -1.69 3.49 12.02
N GLU A 378 -2.56 2.57 11.63
CA GLU A 378 -2.24 1.39 10.80
C GLU A 378 -2.33 1.74 9.31
#